data_AF-A0A0E9MEN5-F1
#
_entry.id   AF-A0A0E9MEN5-F1
#
_cell.length_a   1.000
_cell.length_b   1.000
_cell.length_c   1.000
_cell.angle_alpha   90.00
_cell.angle_beta   90.00
_cell.angle_gamma   90.00
#
_symmetry.space_group_name_H-M   'P 1'
#
loop_
_entity.id
_entity.type
_entity.pdbx_description
1 polymer ?
#
loop_
_entity_poly.entity_id
_entity_poly.type
_entity_poly.pdbx_seq_one_letter_code
_entity_poly.pdbx_strand_id
1 'polypeptide(L)'
;MTQSGPREITTPFRPIPLEVPEGMKHNEFFNSTENLNDLMHNNGLLMNDENLLLYRKALGHSNEFDASIIYNTSQCILNPLGRPVRRTQVPDNVKHVWNRMNQIIIDYMLEQYPDPDEALILAGEASLDATWPLTSPGVPSIRMLHNHFIVFPKDELRNAKLADSKNPNLTDGGQHSLFQAYMHDVYREFFDKALDLELLKPASEADACIALTGYPQGLPSWEIQGGAAALKDVRFWKEYDEVLKGFIDFYRTFFSQVSTRNAPLPSDAYYPDEVESVLLFNNDFLKTAKKVRDHCIVDAKYANAIRWQPAFKQLIYRNDEGKLIVTISQNSIGNAITELLGVVVNRVADAEGYEKREPRLIERLLEVRRRLIEADLGDGIATDYWPDE
;
A
#
# COMPACT_ATOMS: atom_id res chain seq x y z
N MET A 1 21.81 23.43 4.08
CA MET A 1 21.23 22.36 3.24
C MET A 1 20.73 21.29 4.16
N THR A 2 19.44 20.94 4.09
CA THR A 2 18.88 19.84 4.90
C THR A 2 19.49 18.52 4.42
N GLN A 3 20.05 17.73 5.34
CA GLN A 3 20.65 16.44 5.02
C GLN A 3 19.57 15.48 4.49
N SER A 4 19.71 14.95 3.28
CA SER A 4 18.80 13.93 2.73
C SER A 4 18.89 12.61 3.51
N GLY A 5 17.76 11.94 3.70
CA GLY A 5 17.67 10.65 4.37
C GLY A 5 16.28 10.38 4.96
N PRO A 6 15.96 9.11 5.28
CA PRO A 6 14.63 8.72 5.74
C PRO A 6 14.29 9.42 7.06
N ARG A 7 13.02 9.71 7.29
CA ARG A 7 12.52 10.50 8.42
C ARG A 7 11.80 9.63 9.42
N GLU A 8 12.07 9.88 10.70
CA GLU A 8 11.37 9.28 11.82
C GLU A 8 10.49 10.34 12.47
N ILE A 9 9.17 10.18 12.34
CA ILE A 9 8.17 11.08 12.93
C ILE A 9 7.41 10.41 14.06
N THR A 10 6.84 11.23 14.95
CA THR A 10 5.94 10.78 16.01
C THR A 10 4.55 11.35 15.76
N THR A 11 3.57 10.47 15.59
CA THR A 11 2.17 10.82 15.36
C THR A 11 1.37 10.48 16.62
N PRO A 12 0.83 11.48 17.35
CA PRO A 12 -0.02 11.24 18.51
C PRO A 12 -1.37 10.68 18.06
N PHE A 13 -1.96 9.78 18.84
CA PHE A 13 -3.29 9.21 18.61
C PHE A 13 -4.13 9.15 19.88
N ARG A 14 -5.46 9.16 19.73
CA ARG A 14 -6.41 8.85 20.82
C ARG A 14 -6.50 7.33 21.01
N PRO A 15 -6.28 6.78 22.22
CA PRO A 15 -6.43 5.36 22.50
C PRO A 15 -7.77 4.80 21.99
N ILE A 16 -7.71 3.65 21.31
CA ILE A 16 -8.92 2.95 20.86
C ILE A 16 -9.60 2.34 22.09
N PRO A 17 -10.91 2.59 22.33
CA PRO A 17 -11.60 2.14 23.54
C PRO A 17 -12.03 0.66 23.46
N LEU A 18 -11.16 -0.21 22.95
CA LEU A 18 -11.41 -1.64 22.84
C LEU A 18 -10.44 -2.43 23.72
N GLU A 19 -10.98 -3.36 24.50
CA GLU A 19 -10.19 -4.33 25.26
C GLU A 19 -9.93 -5.56 24.39
N VAL A 20 -8.66 -5.94 24.24
CA VAL A 20 -8.29 -7.17 23.54
C VAL A 20 -8.70 -8.36 24.44
N PRO A 21 -9.57 -9.27 23.97
CA PRO A 21 -10.01 -10.41 24.76
C PRO A 21 -8.85 -11.29 25.25
N GLU A 22 -9.02 -11.90 26.42
CA GLU A 22 -8.01 -12.80 27.00
C GLU A 22 -7.65 -13.93 26.01
N GLY A 23 -6.35 -14.13 25.78
CA GLY A 23 -5.82 -15.16 24.88
C GLY A 23 -5.70 -14.73 23.41
N MET A 24 -6.17 -13.53 23.03
CA MET A 24 -6.01 -12.99 21.68
C MET A 24 -4.81 -12.06 21.57
N LYS A 25 -4.05 -12.12 20.47
CA LYS A 25 -3.00 -11.12 20.22
C LYS A 25 -3.61 -9.81 19.73
N HIS A 26 -2.95 -8.70 20.05
CA HIS A 26 -3.37 -7.36 19.63
C HIS A 26 -3.62 -7.27 18.12
N ASN A 27 -2.67 -7.69 17.30
CA ASN A 27 -2.82 -7.66 15.84
C ASN A 27 -3.90 -8.62 15.31
N GLU A 28 -4.21 -9.72 15.99
CA GLU A 28 -5.32 -10.60 15.60
C GLU A 28 -6.66 -9.92 15.86
N PHE A 29 -6.81 -9.25 17.01
CA PHE A 29 -8.03 -8.54 17.41
C PHE A 29 -8.33 -7.33 16.52
N PHE A 30 -7.34 -6.49 16.24
CA PHE A 30 -7.52 -5.32 15.37
C PHE A 30 -7.72 -5.70 13.89
N ASN A 31 -7.66 -6.99 13.55
CA ASN A 31 -8.10 -7.53 12.27
C ASN A 31 -9.27 -8.51 12.46
N SER A 32 -10.27 -8.13 13.26
CA SER A 32 -11.48 -8.90 13.51
C SER A 32 -12.74 -8.13 13.11
N THR A 33 -13.88 -8.83 13.06
CA THR A 33 -15.17 -8.20 12.72
C THR A 33 -15.56 -7.18 13.78
N GLU A 34 -15.15 -7.41 15.03
CA GLU A 34 -15.38 -6.48 16.14
C GLU A 34 -14.68 -5.13 15.91
N ASN A 35 -13.40 -5.16 15.50
CA ASN A 35 -12.70 -3.92 15.15
C ASN A 35 -13.30 -3.23 13.91
N LEU A 36 -13.80 -3.98 12.93
CA LEU A 36 -14.47 -3.37 11.77
C LEU A 36 -15.79 -2.70 12.16
N ASN A 37 -16.53 -3.30 13.09
CA ASN A 37 -17.73 -2.69 13.63
C ASN A 37 -17.37 -1.41 14.38
N ASP A 38 -16.35 -1.42 15.25
CA ASP A 38 -15.87 -0.21 15.92
C ASP A 38 -15.43 0.87 14.91
N LEU A 39 -14.65 0.49 13.90
CA LEU A 39 -14.21 1.38 12.83
C LEU A 39 -15.39 2.05 12.13
N MET A 40 -16.43 1.29 11.79
CA MET A 40 -17.61 1.82 11.12
C MET A 40 -18.37 2.82 12.00
N HIS A 41 -18.57 2.53 13.29
CA HIS A 41 -19.40 3.36 14.18
C HIS A 41 -18.64 4.55 14.80
N ASN A 42 -17.32 4.45 15.00
CA ASN A 42 -16.51 5.48 15.67
C ASN A 42 -15.63 6.27 14.71
N ASN A 43 -15.37 5.74 13.52
CA ASN A 43 -14.44 6.34 12.55
C ASN A 43 -14.98 6.33 11.12
N GLY A 44 -16.18 5.80 10.87
CA GLY A 44 -16.79 5.72 9.56
C GLY A 44 -17.16 7.08 9.02
N LEU A 45 -16.79 7.34 7.77
CA LEU A 45 -17.12 8.56 7.06
C LEU A 45 -18.23 8.30 6.04
N LEU A 46 -18.11 7.22 5.26
CA LEU A 46 -19.04 6.89 4.19
C LEU A 46 -19.06 5.40 3.91
N MET A 47 -20.23 4.86 3.56
CA MET A 47 -20.40 3.49 3.06
C MET A 47 -21.25 3.44 1.79
N ASN A 48 -21.16 2.35 1.04
CA ASN A 48 -22.01 2.10 -0.13
C ASN A 48 -22.42 0.64 -0.26
N ASP A 49 -23.29 0.37 -1.23
CA ASP A 49 -23.83 -0.96 -1.55
C ASP A 49 -22.75 -1.96 -2.00
N GLU A 50 -21.64 -1.46 -2.56
CA GLU A 50 -20.47 -2.27 -2.88
C GLU A 50 -19.67 -2.70 -1.65
N ASN A 51 -20.09 -2.31 -0.43
CA ASN A 51 -19.40 -2.55 0.83
C ASN A 51 -18.04 -1.86 0.93
N LEU A 52 -17.81 -0.75 0.24
CA LEU A 52 -16.64 0.08 0.45
C LEU A 52 -16.90 1.01 1.64
N LEU A 53 -16.05 0.93 2.65
CA LEU A 53 -16.09 1.79 3.83
C LEU A 53 -14.94 2.77 3.77
N LEU A 54 -15.24 4.07 3.66
CA LEU A 54 -14.29 5.14 3.92
C LEU A 54 -14.29 5.44 5.42
N TYR A 55 -13.11 5.48 6.03
CA TYR A 55 -12.97 5.75 7.46
C TYR A 55 -11.71 6.56 7.79
N ARG A 56 -11.78 7.31 8.89
CA ARG A 56 -10.64 7.99 9.51
C ARG A 56 -9.72 6.97 10.18
N LYS A 57 -8.42 7.12 10.00
CA LYS A 57 -7.44 6.25 10.67
C LYS A 57 -7.22 6.70 12.13
N ALA A 58 -7.80 5.96 13.08
CA ALA A 58 -7.57 6.21 14.51
C ALA A 58 -6.09 6.08 14.90
N LEU A 59 -5.41 5.07 14.36
CA LEU A 59 -3.95 4.92 14.43
C LEU A 59 -3.29 5.46 13.16
N GLY A 60 -3.42 6.78 12.97
CA GLY A 60 -2.92 7.49 11.80
C GLY A 60 -1.41 7.37 11.61
N HIS A 61 -1.00 7.48 10.35
CA HIS A 61 0.37 7.77 9.94
C HIS A 61 0.62 9.28 10.02
N SER A 62 -0.36 10.08 9.63
CA SER A 62 -0.35 11.53 9.68
C SER A 62 -1.58 12.07 10.40
N ASN A 63 -1.44 13.24 11.03
CA ASN A 63 -2.57 14.01 11.57
C ASN A 63 -2.96 15.19 10.67
N GLU A 64 -2.30 15.36 9.51
CA GLU A 64 -2.63 16.41 8.54
C GLU A 64 -3.78 15.98 7.60
N PHE A 65 -3.66 14.78 7.05
CA PHE A 65 -4.71 14.07 6.32
C PHE A 65 -4.37 12.58 6.33
N ASP A 66 -5.26 11.75 6.86
CA ASP A 66 -5.09 10.29 6.88
C ASP A 66 -6.44 9.57 6.96
N ALA A 67 -6.77 8.87 5.89
CA ALA A 67 -7.96 8.04 5.78
C ALA A 67 -7.68 6.77 4.98
N SER A 68 -8.63 5.85 5.01
CA SER A 68 -8.55 4.65 4.20
C SER A 68 -9.91 4.24 3.67
N ILE A 69 -9.90 3.60 2.51
CA ILE A 69 -11.05 2.84 2.01
C ILE A 69 -10.74 1.36 2.22
N ILE A 70 -11.67 0.63 2.82
CA ILE A 70 -11.59 -0.82 2.98
C ILE A 70 -12.77 -1.49 2.31
N TYR A 71 -12.52 -2.59 1.59
CA TYR A 71 -13.60 -3.41 1.05
C TYR A 71 -14.14 -4.33 2.14
N ASN A 72 -15.20 -3.87 2.81
CA ASN A 72 -15.78 -4.48 3.99
C ASN A 72 -16.64 -5.72 3.68
N THR A 73 -15.99 -6.84 3.39
CA THR A 73 -16.71 -8.12 3.17
C THR A 73 -16.99 -8.89 4.46
N SER A 74 -16.89 -8.25 5.63
CA SER A 74 -16.93 -8.96 6.92
C SER A 74 -18.28 -9.61 7.24
N GLN A 75 -19.36 -9.01 6.75
CA GLN A 75 -20.74 -9.48 6.95
C GLN A 75 -21.20 -10.45 5.86
N CYS A 76 -20.59 -10.42 4.66
CA CYS A 76 -21.02 -11.23 3.51
C CYS A 76 -20.11 -12.44 3.22
N ILE A 77 -18.84 -12.41 3.62
CA ILE A 77 -17.90 -13.51 3.42
C ILE A 77 -17.39 -14.02 4.78
N LEU A 78 -18.02 -15.08 5.28
CA LEU A 78 -17.62 -15.72 6.54
C LEU A 78 -16.37 -16.60 6.41
N ASN A 79 -16.04 -17.06 5.19
CA ASN A 79 -14.80 -17.78 4.92
C ASN A 79 -13.61 -16.80 4.91
N PRO A 80 -12.69 -16.84 5.89
CA PRO A 80 -11.57 -15.91 5.95
C PRO A 80 -10.59 -16.04 4.78
N LEU A 81 -10.56 -17.20 4.10
CA LEU A 81 -9.75 -17.42 2.88
C LEU A 81 -10.45 -16.96 1.59
N GLY A 82 -11.76 -16.76 1.63
CA GLY A 82 -12.55 -16.35 0.46
C GLY A 82 -12.57 -14.85 0.22
N ARG A 83 -11.92 -14.06 1.09
CA ARG A 83 -11.95 -12.59 1.02
C ARG A 83 -10.88 -12.06 0.05
N PRO A 84 -11.23 -11.09 -0.80
CA PRO A 84 -10.25 -10.40 -1.64
C PRO A 84 -9.14 -9.74 -0.80
N VAL A 85 -7.90 -10.06 -1.15
CA VAL A 85 -6.68 -9.51 -0.53
C VAL A 85 -5.89 -8.60 -1.45
N ARG A 86 -6.31 -8.51 -2.71
CA ARG A 86 -5.67 -7.71 -3.74
C ARG A 86 -6.68 -7.32 -4.78
N ARG A 87 -6.40 -6.23 -5.46
CA ARG A 87 -7.33 -5.60 -6.39
C ARG A 87 -7.80 -6.49 -7.53
N THR A 88 -6.94 -7.37 -8.04
CA THR A 88 -7.31 -8.33 -9.10
C THR A 88 -8.38 -9.35 -8.70
N GLN A 89 -8.68 -9.49 -7.41
CA GLN A 89 -9.74 -10.37 -6.88
C GLN A 89 -11.05 -9.63 -6.60
N VAL A 90 -11.05 -8.30 -6.68
CA VAL A 90 -12.23 -7.48 -6.41
C VAL A 90 -13.17 -7.54 -7.63
N PRO A 91 -14.48 -7.75 -7.42
CA PRO A 91 -15.45 -7.73 -8.52
C PRO A 91 -15.42 -6.42 -9.32
N ASP A 92 -15.69 -6.50 -10.62
CA ASP A 92 -15.57 -5.32 -11.51
C ASP A 92 -16.47 -4.16 -11.11
N ASN A 93 -17.71 -4.43 -10.66
CA ASN A 93 -18.61 -3.39 -10.17
C ASN A 93 -18.05 -2.67 -8.94
N VAL A 94 -17.46 -3.41 -7.98
CA VAL A 94 -16.81 -2.85 -6.79
C VAL A 94 -15.56 -2.06 -7.19
N LYS A 95 -14.74 -2.57 -8.11
CA LYS A 95 -13.54 -1.87 -8.62
C LYS A 95 -13.89 -0.55 -9.29
N HIS A 96 -14.99 -0.49 -10.05
CA HIS A 96 -15.43 0.74 -10.70
C HIS A 96 -15.73 1.85 -9.69
N VAL A 97 -16.51 1.53 -8.65
CA VAL A 97 -16.82 2.48 -7.57
C VAL A 97 -15.55 2.86 -6.80
N TRP A 98 -14.72 1.87 -6.47
CA TRP A 98 -13.45 2.10 -5.76
C TRP A 98 -12.49 3.02 -6.54
N ASN A 99 -12.41 2.90 -7.86
CA ASN A 99 -11.60 3.79 -8.70
C ASN A 99 -12.09 5.23 -8.67
N ARG A 100 -13.41 5.42 -8.73
CA ARG A 100 -14.00 6.76 -8.65
C ARG A 100 -13.75 7.39 -7.29
N MET A 101 -13.90 6.63 -6.20
CA MET A 101 -13.58 7.12 -4.86
C MET A 101 -12.10 7.51 -4.73
N ASN A 102 -11.20 6.66 -5.22
CA ASN A 102 -9.77 6.97 -5.29
C ASN A 102 -9.48 8.28 -6.01
N GLN A 103 -10.01 8.42 -7.22
CA GLN A 103 -9.80 9.58 -8.06
C GLN A 103 -10.25 10.86 -7.35
N ILE A 104 -11.43 10.87 -6.73
CA ILE A 104 -11.95 12.05 -6.02
C ILE A 104 -11.09 12.40 -4.80
N ILE A 105 -10.65 11.40 -4.02
CA ILE A 105 -9.82 11.66 -2.83
C ILE A 105 -8.44 12.18 -3.23
N ILE A 106 -7.81 11.59 -4.26
CA ILE A 106 -6.52 12.05 -4.75
C ILE A 106 -6.64 13.46 -5.33
N ASP A 107 -7.68 13.75 -6.12
CA ASP A 107 -7.94 15.10 -6.64
C ASP A 107 -8.11 16.12 -5.50
N TYR A 108 -8.84 15.76 -4.43
CA TYR A 108 -8.97 16.60 -3.24
C TYR A 108 -7.62 16.88 -2.59
N MET A 109 -6.78 15.86 -2.39
CA MET A 109 -5.45 16.02 -1.80
C MET A 109 -4.58 16.94 -2.66
N LEU A 110 -4.62 16.80 -3.99
CA LEU A 110 -3.84 17.64 -4.90
C LEU A 110 -4.35 19.09 -4.94
N GLU A 111 -5.65 19.31 -4.81
CA GLU A 111 -6.27 20.64 -4.71
C GLU A 111 -5.89 21.35 -3.42
N GLN A 112 -5.98 20.66 -2.28
CA GLN A 112 -5.72 21.26 -0.96
C GLN A 112 -4.23 21.44 -0.66
N TYR A 113 -3.37 20.67 -1.33
CA TYR A 113 -1.93 20.70 -1.14
C TYR A 113 -1.22 20.86 -2.47
N PRO A 114 -1.39 21.98 -3.19
CA PRO A 114 -0.93 22.12 -4.57
C PRO A 114 0.59 22.16 -4.71
N ASP A 115 1.30 22.68 -3.69
CA ASP A 115 2.74 22.85 -3.72
C ASP A 115 3.47 21.55 -3.32
N PRO A 116 4.25 20.93 -4.23
CA PRO A 116 5.07 19.76 -3.88
C PRO A 116 6.13 20.08 -2.82
N ASP A 117 6.57 21.32 -2.63
CA ASP A 117 7.57 21.67 -1.60
C ASP A 117 7.00 21.75 -0.18
N GLU A 118 5.69 21.93 -0.05
CA GLU A 118 5.00 22.04 1.24
C GLU A 118 4.47 20.69 1.75
N ALA A 119 4.09 19.77 0.86
CA ALA A 119 3.41 18.54 1.23
C ALA A 119 3.85 17.31 0.42
N LEU A 120 4.12 16.22 1.13
CA LEU A 120 4.28 14.88 0.55
C LEU A 120 2.91 14.19 0.54
N ILE A 121 2.46 13.79 -0.65
CA ILE A 121 1.18 13.15 -0.88
C ILE A 121 1.42 11.71 -1.31
N LEU A 122 0.69 10.77 -0.71
CA LEU A 122 0.57 9.41 -1.23
C LEU A 122 -0.84 8.84 -1.10
N ALA A 123 -1.20 8.01 -2.08
CA ALA A 123 -2.28 7.05 -2.00
C ALA A 123 -1.71 5.66 -2.28
N GLY A 124 -2.25 4.60 -1.70
CA GLY A 124 -1.71 3.28 -2.00
C GLY A 124 -2.40 2.10 -1.36
N GLU A 125 -2.40 0.99 -2.09
CA GLU A 125 -3.08 -0.23 -1.72
C GLU A 125 -2.13 -1.17 -0.99
N ALA A 126 -2.55 -1.65 0.17
CA ALA A 126 -1.88 -2.73 0.89
C ALA A 126 -2.56 -4.05 0.52
N SER A 127 -1.83 -4.89 -0.21
CA SER A 127 -2.33 -6.15 -0.75
C SER A 127 -1.57 -7.35 -0.20
N LEU A 128 -2.15 -8.56 -0.32
CA LEU A 128 -1.51 -9.84 0.01
C LEU A 128 -1.65 -10.85 -1.14
N ASP A 129 -0.71 -11.80 -1.22
CA ASP A 129 -0.91 -13.05 -1.95
C ASP A 129 -1.63 -14.09 -1.08
N ALA A 130 -2.78 -14.56 -1.57
CA ALA A 130 -3.70 -15.43 -0.84
C ALA A 130 -3.16 -16.86 -0.59
N THR A 131 -2.07 -17.25 -1.25
CA THR A 131 -1.41 -18.59 -1.16
C THR A 131 -0.79 -18.88 0.22
N TRP A 132 -0.96 -17.96 1.17
CA TRP A 132 -0.41 -18.02 2.51
C TRP A 132 -1.19 -18.90 3.52
N PRO A 133 -0.51 -19.74 4.33
CA PRO A 133 -1.08 -20.44 5.49
C PRO A 133 -1.59 -19.54 6.64
N LEU A 134 -2.89 -19.60 6.96
CA LEU A 134 -3.53 -18.85 8.08
C LEU A 134 -2.91 -19.11 9.47
N THR A 135 -2.11 -20.16 9.63
CA THR A 135 -1.64 -20.66 10.92
C THR A 135 -0.39 -19.96 11.45
N SER A 136 0.15 -18.95 10.75
CA SER A 136 1.29 -18.20 11.27
C SER A 136 0.82 -17.20 12.34
N PRO A 137 1.43 -17.18 13.54
CA PRO A 137 1.08 -16.22 14.58
C PRO A 137 1.17 -14.78 14.06
N GLY A 138 0.12 -13.99 14.27
CA GLY A 138 0.05 -12.60 13.83
C GLY A 138 -0.44 -12.35 12.40
N VAL A 139 -0.88 -13.39 11.69
CA VAL A 139 -1.65 -13.23 10.46
C VAL A 139 -3.06 -12.76 10.82
N PRO A 140 -3.55 -11.64 10.24
CA PRO A 140 -4.91 -11.16 10.41
C PRO A 140 -5.96 -12.26 10.24
N SER A 141 -6.88 -12.43 11.21
CA SER A 141 -8.04 -13.32 11.06
C SER A 141 -8.96 -12.84 9.94
N ILE A 142 -8.92 -11.54 9.65
CA ILE A 142 -9.56 -10.91 8.51
C ILE A 142 -8.49 -10.33 7.56
N ARG A 143 -8.42 -10.95 6.40
CA ARG A 143 -7.65 -10.53 5.24
C ARG A 143 -8.44 -9.46 4.47
N MET A 144 -7.98 -8.22 4.45
CA MET A 144 -8.68 -7.14 3.76
C MET A 144 -7.76 -6.25 2.94
N LEU A 145 -8.10 -6.15 1.67
CA LEU A 145 -7.61 -5.09 0.81
C LEU A 145 -8.11 -3.75 1.33
N HIS A 146 -7.17 -2.84 1.55
CA HIS A 146 -7.47 -1.47 1.91
C HIS A 146 -6.47 -0.55 1.25
N ASN A 147 -6.94 0.66 1.01
CA ASN A 147 -6.20 1.72 0.36
C ASN A 147 -6.02 2.87 1.35
N HIS A 148 -4.82 3.43 1.41
CA HIS A 148 -4.45 4.52 2.31
C HIS A 148 -4.37 5.82 1.53
N PHE A 149 -4.77 6.93 2.14
CA PHE A 149 -4.64 8.28 1.59
C PHE A 149 -4.00 9.17 2.65
N ILE A 150 -2.79 9.63 2.41
CA ILE A 150 -1.95 10.25 3.45
C ILE A 150 -1.28 11.51 2.90
N VAL A 151 -1.31 12.58 3.70
CA VAL A 151 -0.51 13.78 3.45
C VAL A 151 0.42 14.04 4.63
N PHE A 152 1.69 14.31 4.37
CA PHE A 152 2.65 14.78 5.36
C PHE A 152 3.07 16.22 5.07
N PRO A 153 3.02 17.14 6.04
CA PRO A 153 3.69 18.43 5.93
C PRO A 153 5.19 18.22 5.76
N LYS A 154 5.78 18.70 4.66
CA LYS A 154 7.23 18.55 4.41
C LYS A 154 8.04 19.31 5.45
N ASP A 155 7.53 20.39 6.04
CA ASP A 155 8.21 21.07 7.14
C ASP A 155 8.35 20.20 8.39
N GLU A 156 7.33 19.40 8.71
CA GLU A 156 7.43 18.42 9.80
C GLU A 156 8.47 17.36 9.46
N LEU A 157 8.48 16.85 8.22
CA LEU A 157 9.49 15.89 7.75
C LEU A 157 10.90 16.47 7.73
N ARG A 158 11.09 17.74 7.35
CA ARG A 158 12.40 18.41 7.32
C ARG A 158 12.98 18.58 8.73
N ASN A 159 12.11 18.84 9.71
CA ASN A 159 12.48 19.01 11.11
C ASN A 159 12.52 17.69 11.89
N ALA A 160 12.02 16.60 11.31
CA ALA A 160 12.06 15.27 11.90
C ALA A 160 13.50 14.72 11.98
N LYS A 161 13.71 13.86 12.97
CA LYS A 161 14.95 13.11 13.11
C LYS A 161 15.15 12.20 11.90
N LEU A 162 16.41 12.02 11.50
CA LEU A 162 16.76 10.94 10.57
C LEU A 162 16.45 9.58 11.19
N ALA A 163 15.71 8.76 10.46
CA ALA A 163 15.53 7.36 10.81
C ALA A 163 16.88 6.62 10.66
N ASP A 164 17.07 5.57 11.46
CA ASP A 164 18.18 4.65 11.25
C ASP A 164 18.03 3.98 9.87
N SER A 165 19.05 4.08 9.02
CA SER A 165 19.11 3.38 7.73
C SER A 165 18.93 1.85 7.83
N LYS A 166 19.16 1.27 9.01
CA LYS A 166 18.97 -0.16 9.30
C LYS A 166 17.63 -0.45 9.97
N ASN A 167 16.73 0.52 10.07
CA ASN A 167 15.42 0.31 10.66
C ASN A 167 14.69 -0.80 9.87
N PRO A 168 14.19 -1.85 10.54
CA PRO A 168 13.49 -2.96 9.89
C PRO A 168 12.26 -2.52 9.09
N ASN A 169 11.72 -1.34 9.38
CA ASN A 169 10.60 -0.77 8.64
C ASN A 169 11.04 -0.24 7.25
N LEU A 170 12.31 0.09 7.06
CA LEU A 170 12.82 0.57 5.77
C LEU A 170 13.29 -0.56 4.84
N THR A 171 13.32 -1.81 5.32
CA THR A 171 13.89 -2.95 4.57
C THR A 171 13.04 -3.42 3.39
N ASP A 172 11.82 -2.89 3.27
CA ASP A 172 10.93 -3.16 2.12
C ASP A 172 11.13 -2.14 0.98
N GLY A 173 11.98 -1.12 1.18
CA GLY A 173 12.44 -0.26 0.09
C GLY A 173 13.30 -1.04 -0.90
N GLY A 174 13.21 -0.69 -2.20
CA GLY A 174 13.85 -1.45 -3.27
C GLY A 174 15.34 -1.70 -3.06
N GLN A 175 16.07 -0.79 -2.42
CA GLN A 175 17.49 -0.93 -2.08
C GLN A 175 17.84 -2.12 -1.17
N HIS A 176 16.86 -2.67 -0.45
CA HIS A 176 17.03 -3.85 0.40
C HIS A 176 16.33 -5.09 -0.15
N SER A 177 15.64 -4.96 -1.30
CA SER A 177 14.97 -6.09 -1.94
C SER A 177 15.99 -7.02 -2.61
N LEU A 178 15.72 -8.32 -2.54
CA LEU A 178 16.48 -9.33 -3.30
C LEU A 178 16.42 -9.07 -4.81
N PHE A 179 15.32 -8.46 -5.26
CA PHE A 179 15.07 -8.15 -6.67
C PHE A 179 16.04 -7.09 -7.17
N GLN A 180 16.19 -5.98 -6.44
CA GLN A 180 17.15 -4.94 -6.81
C GLN A 180 18.60 -5.42 -6.74
N ALA A 181 18.96 -6.22 -5.73
CA ALA A 181 20.35 -6.63 -5.51
C ALA A 181 20.88 -7.62 -6.56
N TYR A 182 20.02 -8.46 -7.15
CA TYR A 182 20.45 -9.57 -8.01
C TYR A 182 19.69 -9.70 -9.33
N MET A 183 18.55 -9.02 -9.48
CA MET A 183 17.64 -9.20 -10.61
C MET A 183 17.12 -7.88 -11.17
N HIS A 184 17.79 -6.74 -10.91
CA HIS A 184 17.34 -5.42 -11.38
C HIS A 184 17.04 -5.42 -12.88
N ASP A 185 17.98 -5.89 -13.70
CA ASP A 185 17.86 -5.89 -15.16
C ASP A 185 16.73 -6.82 -15.63
N VAL A 186 16.65 -8.03 -15.07
CA VAL A 186 15.61 -9.02 -15.40
C VAL A 186 14.22 -8.51 -15.02
N TYR A 187 14.11 -7.86 -13.86
CA TYR A 187 12.86 -7.31 -13.35
C TYR A 187 12.35 -6.18 -14.24
N ARG A 188 13.23 -5.28 -14.68
CA ARG A 188 12.90 -4.21 -15.63
C ARG A 188 12.54 -4.76 -17.01
N GLU A 189 13.35 -5.67 -17.55
CA GLU A 189 13.09 -6.30 -18.84
C GLU A 189 11.73 -7.00 -18.87
N PHE A 190 11.37 -7.69 -17.78
CA PHE A 190 10.07 -8.35 -17.68
C PHE A 190 8.93 -7.36 -17.77
N PHE A 191 8.95 -6.27 -16.99
CA PHE A 191 7.89 -5.26 -17.07
C PHE A 191 7.84 -4.54 -18.42
N ASP A 192 9.00 -4.22 -19.01
CA ASP A 192 9.08 -3.55 -20.31
C ASP A 192 8.50 -4.42 -21.45
N LYS A 193 8.58 -5.75 -21.33
CA LYS A 193 8.04 -6.70 -22.33
C LYS A 193 6.61 -7.14 -22.04
N ALA A 194 6.28 -7.36 -20.76
CA ALA A 194 4.97 -7.87 -20.36
C ALA A 194 3.90 -6.77 -20.38
N LEU A 195 4.25 -5.53 -20.02
CA LEU A 195 3.28 -4.47 -19.88
C LEU A 195 3.27 -3.54 -21.11
N ASP A 196 2.14 -3.48 -21.80
CA ASP A 196 1.88 -2.50 -22.86
C ASP A 196 1.14 -1.29 -22.27
N LEU A 197 1.91 -0.37 -21.65
CA LEU A 197 1.39 0.79 -20.92
C LEU A 197 1.42 2.06 -21.78
N GLU A 198 0.27 2.73 -21.92
CA GLU A 198 0.14 3.97 -22.67
C GLU A 198 0.28 5.21 -21.78
N LEU A 199 -0.41 5.25 -20.63
CA LEU A 199 -0.46 6.37 -19.69
C LEU A 199 0.63 6.29 -18.62
N LEU A 200 1.07 5.10 -18.23
CA LEU A 200 2.16 4.87 -17.29
C LEU A 200 3.49 4.71 -18.04
N LYS A 201 4.37 5.72 -17.95
CA LYS A 201 5.69 5.68 -18.62
C LYS A 201 6.81 5.45 -17.62
N PRO A 202 7.81 4.60 -17.91
CA PRO A 202 8.92 4.38 -17.00
C PRO A 202 9.57 5.69 -16.55
N ALA A 203 9.65 5.89 -15.23
CA ALA A 203 10.30 7.04 -14.61
C ALA A 203 11.78 6.75 -14.34
N SER A 204 12.62 7.79 -14.39
CA SER A 204 14.01 7.66 -13.96
C SER A 204 14.10 7.52 -12.43
N GLU A 205 15.21 6.99 -11.92
CA GLU A 205 15.44 6.95 -10.46
C GLU A 205 15.44 8.36 -9.84
N ALA A 206 15.91 9.36 -10.58
CA ALA A 206 15.92 10.75 -10.14
C ALA A 206 14.49 11.33 -10.05
N ASP A 207 13.61 10.97 -10.99
CA ASP A 207 12.21 11.41 -10.98
C ASP A 207 11.39 10.70 -9.89
N ALA A 208 11.68 9.44 -9.61
CA ALA A 208 10.98 8.67 -8.60
C ALA A 208 11.37 9.11 -7.18
N CYS A 209 12.64 9.40 -6.94
CA CYS A 209 13.15 9.67 -5.60
C CYS A 209 12.67 11.01 -5.04
N ILE A 210 12.11 11.01 -3.83
CA ILE A 210 11.85 12.21 -3.05
C ILE A 210 13.17 12.71 -2.46
N ALA A 211 13.66 13.86 -2.90
CA ALA A 211 14.95 14.44 -2.52
C ALA A 211 15.12 14.57 -1.00
N LEU A 212 14.03 14.87 -0.27
CA LEU A 212 14.06 15.01 1.19
C LEU A 212 14.41 13.71 1.90
N THR A 213 13.82 12.59 1.46
CA THR A 213 13.98 11.29 2.12
C THR A 213 15.02 10.41 1.46
N GLY A 214 15.26 10.61 0.16
CA GLY A 214 16.06 9.74 -0.68
C GLY A 214 15.33 8.48 -1.13
N TYR A 215 13.99 8.42 -1.06
CA TYR A 215 13.16 7.24 -1.35
C TYR A 215 12.02 7.56 -2.33
N PRO A 216 11.50 6.56 -3.07
CA PRO A 216 11.95 5.17 -3.14
C PRO A 216 13.31 5.02 -3.84
N GLN A 217 14.01 3.93 -3.57
CA GLN A 217 15.30 3.59 -4.21
C GLN A 217 15.19 2.27 -4.94
N GLY A 218 15.60 2.22 -6.22
CA GLY A 218 15.67 0.98 -6.98
C GLY A 218 14.34 0.26 -7.19
N LEU A 219 13.21 0.95 -7.03
CA LEU A 219 11.89 0.40 -7.34
C LEU A 219 11.46 0.79 -8.74
N PRO A 220 10.85 -0.12 -9.51
CA PRO A 220 10.26 0.23 -10.79
C PRO A 220 9.15 1.25 -10.54
N SER A 221 9.25 2.35 -11.27
CA SER A 221 8.38 3.50 -11.11
C SER A 221 7.91 3.97 -12.47
N TRP A 222 6.67 4.44 -12.54
CA TRP A 222 6.07 4.95 -13.76
C TRP A 222 5.45 6.33 -13.52
N GLU A 223 5.81 7.31 -14.33
CA GLU A 223 5.16 8.61 -14.36
C GLU A 223 3.78 8.49 -15.00
N ILE A 224 2.77 9.05 -14.33
CA ILE A 224 1.41 9.17 -14.86
C ILE A 224 1.37 10.32 -15.88
N GLN A 225 1.32 9.99 -17.16
CA GLN A 225 1.22 10.96 -18.24
C GLN A 225 -0.11 11.71 -18.17
N GLY A 226 -0.05 13.04 -18.15
CA GLY A 226 -1.22 13.91 -17.94
C GLY A 226 -1.55 14.19 -16.47
N GLY A 227 -0.76 13.66 -15.52
CA GLY A 227 -0.89 13.94 -14.09
C GLY A 227 -2.27 13.59 -13.53
N ALA A 228 -2.82 14.47 -12.68
CA ALA A 228 -4.11 14.25 -12.02
C ALA A 228 -5.27 14.03 -13.01
N ALA A 229 -5.23 14.67 -14.18
CA ALA A 229 -6.29 14.52 -15.19
C ALA A 229 -6.42 13.07 -15.70
N ALA A 230 -5.32 12.31 -15.73
CA ALA A 230 -5.32 10.92 -16.16
C ALA A 230 -6.07 9.99 -15.19
N LEU A 231 -6.22 10.36 -13.91
CA LEU A 231 -6.98 9.58 -12.93
C LEU A 231 -8.47 9.49 -13.27
N LYS A 232 -8.97 10.39 -14.12
CA LYS A 232 -10.34 10.40 -14.64
C LYS A 232 -10.52 9.47 -15.85
N ASP A 233 -9.43 9.00 -16.44
CA ASP A 233 -9.45 8.03 -17.54
C ASP A 233 -9.48 6.60 -16.96
N VAL A 234 -10.45 5.80 -17.40
CA VAL A 234 -10.54 4.38 -17.02
C VAL A 234 -9.31 3.59 -17.46
N ARG A 235 -8.61 4.02 -18.53
CA ARG A 235 -7.38 3.39 -19.00
C ARG A 235 -6.28 3.44 -17.94
N PHE A 236 -6.15 4.55 -17.20
CA PHE A 236 -5.16 4.64 -16.13
C PHE A 236 -5.36 3.52 -15.12
N TRP A 237 -6.59 3.29 -14.67
CA TRP A 237 -6.89 2.26 -13.70
C TRP A 237 -6.70 0.84 -14.23
N LYS A 238 -6.87 0.62 -15.55
CA LYS A 238 -6.52 -0.65 -16.18
C LYS A 238 -5.02 -0.88 -16.17
N GLU A 239 -4.24 0.13 -16.54
CA GLU A 239 -2.77 0.06 -16.50
C GLU A 239 -2.23 -0.11 -15.08
N TYR A 240 -2.87 0.53 -14.09
CA TYR A 240 -2.58 0.33 -12.68
C TYR A 240 -2.80 -1.14 -12.26
N ASP A 241 -3.88 -1.78 -12.74
CA ASP A 241 -4.11 -3.22 -12.53
C ASP A 241 -3.07 -4.10 -13.28
N GLU A 242 -2.61 -3.69 -14.47
CA GLU A 242 -1.58 -4.43 -15.22
C GLU A 242 -0.22 -4.44 -14.50
N VAL A 243 0.18 -3.32 -13.89
CA VAL A 243 1.40 -3.27 -13.04
C VAL A 243 1.33 -4.32 -11.92
N LEU A 244 0.16 -4.45 -11.28
CA LEU A 244 -0.06 -5.46 -10.24
C LEU A 244 0.01 -6.89 -10.80
N LYS A 245 -0.61 -7.15 -11.95
CA LYS A 245 -0.57 -8.48 -12.58
C LYS A 245 0.85 -8.90 -12.96
N GLY A 246 1.62 -8.00 -13.56
CA GLY A 246 3.03 -8.25 -13.88
C GLY A 246 3.85 -8.52 -12.63
N PHE A 247 3.65 -7.74 -11.57
CA PHE A 247 4.30 -7.99 -10.27
C PHE A 247 3.97 -9.39 -9.73
N ILE A 248 2.70 -9.79 -9.78
CA ILE A 248 2.26 -11.11 -9.30
C ILE A 248 2.93 -12.24 -10.08
N ASP A 249 3.00 -12.14 -11.40
CA ASP A 249 3.62 -13.17 -12.25
C ASP A 249 5.11 -13.28 -11.99
N PHE A 250 5.82 -12.15 -11.91
CA PHE A 250 7.24 -12.13 -11.54
C PHE A 250 7.46 -12.78 -10.17
N TYR A 251 6.70 -12.33 -9.18
CA TYR A 251 6.81 -12.76 -7.80
C TYR A 251 6.53 -14.26 -7.63
N ARG A 252 5.40 -14.74 -8.16
CA ARG A 252 5.00 -16.15 -8.04
C ARG A 252 5.93 -17.08 -8.81
N THR A 253 6.39 -16.67 -9.98
CA THR A 253 7.39 -17.43 -10.74
C THR A 253 8.68 -17.56 -9.95
N PHE A 254 9.17 -16.47 -9.36
CA PHE A 254 10.39 -16.49 -8.55
C PHE A 254 10.26 -17.45 -7.36
N PHE A 255 9.20 -17.31 -6.56
CA PHE A 255 9.01 -18.15 -5.36
C PHE A 255 8.66 -19.60 -5.69
N SER A 256 8.07 -19.88 -6.86
CA SER A 256 7.90 -21.24 -7.37
C SER A 256 9.25 -21.90 -7.64
N GLN A 257 10.21 -21.17 -8.24
CA GLN A 257 11.58 -21.66 -8.44
C GLN A 257 12.37 -21.80 -7.13
N VAL A 258 12.13 -20.92 -6.16
CA VAL A 258 12.71 -21.05 -4.81
C VAL A 258 12.19 -22.31 -4.11
N SER A 259 10.89 -22.58 -4.18
CA SER A 259 10.27 -23.72 -3.48
C SER A 259 10.53 -25.06 -4.16
N THR A 260 10.46 -25.09 -5.49
CA THR A 260 10.60 -26.30 -6.31
C THR A 260 11.61 -26.07 -7.42
N ARG A 261 12.63 -26.92 -7.47
CA ARG A 261 13.66 -26.85 -8.51
C ARG A 261 13.04 -27.09 -9.88
N ASN A 262 13.26 -26.17 -10.83
CA ASN A 262 12.70 -26.23 -12.18
C ASN A 262 11.18 -26.37 -12.15
N ALA A 263 10.51 -25.58 -11.29
CA ALA A 263 9.06 -25.54 -11.24
C ALA A 263 8.50 -25.22 -12.64
N PRO A 264 7.34 -25.79 -13.02
CA PRO A 264 6.68 -25.44 -14.27
C PRO A 264 6.18 -23.99 -14.24
N LEU A 265 5.79 -23.49 -15.42
CA LEU A 265 5.09 -22.21 -15.55
C LEU A 265 3.83 -22.19 -14.66
N PRO A 266 3.58 -21.11 -13.89
CA PRO A 266 2.36 -20.97 -13.09
C PRO A 266 1.11 -21.05 -13.96
N SER A 267 0.17 -21.94 -13.60
CA SER A 267 -1.03 -22.20 -14.41
C SER A 267 -1.99 -21.01 -14.53
N ASP A 268 -1.87 -20.04 -13.62
CA ASP A 268 -2.68 -18.82 -13.54
C ASP A 268 -1.88 -17.55 -13.87
N ALA A 269 -0.77 -17.67 -14.63
CA ALA A 269 0.01 -16.53 -15.10
C ALA A 269 -0.82 -15.63 -16.04
N TYR A 270 -0.71 -14.32 -15.85
CA TYR A 270 -1.32 -13.32 -16.73
C TYR A 270 -0.52 -13.13 -18.03
N TYR A 271 0.80 -13.27 -17.97
CA TYR A 271 1.77 -13.06 -19.04
C TYR A 271 2.63 -14.31 -19.25
N PRO A 272 2.03 -15.45 -19.68
CA PRO A 272 2.74 -16.73 -19.73
C PRO A 272 3.95 -16.73 -20.68
N ASP A 273 3.86 -16.03 -21.81
CA ASP A 273 4.92 -15.99 -22.81
C ASP A 273 6.15 -15.22 -22.29
N GLU A 274 5.94 -14.10 -21.59
CA GLU A 274 7.01 -13.33 -20.97
C GLU A 274 7.57 -14.03 -19.72
N VAL A 275 6.73 -14.73 -18.95
CA VAL A 275 7.19 -15.58 -17.85
C VAL A 275 8.14 -16.65 -18.38
N GLU A 276 7.78 -17.34 -19.47
CA GLU A 276 8.64 -18.36 -20.05
C GLU A 276 9.94 -17.76 -20.62
N SER A 277 9.81 -16.76 -21.49
CA SER A 277 10.93 -16.23 -22.29
C SER A 277 11.88 -15.32 -21.52
N VAL A 278 11.39 -14.55 -20.53
CA VAL A 278 12.18 -13.57 -19.77
C VAL A 278 12.60 -14.09 -18.39
N LEU A 279 11.77 -14.92 -17.74
CA LEU A 279 12.06 -15.41 -16.38
C LEU A 279 12.60 -16.85 -16.37
N LEU A 280 11.83 -17.80 -16.90
CA LEU A 280 12.17 -19.23 -16.82
C LEU A 280 13.33 -19.61 -17.75
N PHE A 281 13.56 -18.85 -18.82
CA PHE A 281 14.72 -19.00 -19.70
C PHE A 281 15.93 -18.12 -19.30
N ASN A 282 15.87 -17.44 -18.14
CA ASN A 282 16.94 -16.56 -17.68
C ASN A 282 17.81 -17.21 -16.59
N ASN A 283 19.10 -17.40 -16.90
CA ASN A 283 20.03 -18.07 -15.98
C ASN A 283 20.29 -17.29 -14.70
N ASP A 284 20.26 -15.96 -14.72
CA ASP A 284 20.55 -15.14 -13.54
C ASP A 284 19.35 -15.09 -12.59
N PHE A 285 18.13 -15.09 -13.14
CA PHE A 285 16.90 -15.32 -12.39
C PHE A 285 16.94 -16.68 -11.66
N LEU A 286 17.24 -17.77 -12.38
CA LEU A 286 17.29 -19.12 -11.81
C LEU A 286 18.43 -19.30 -10.79
N LYS A 287 19.61 -18.69 -11.01
CA LYS A 287 20.71 -18.69 -10.04
C LYS A 287 20.31 -17.95 -8.75
N THR A 288 19.60 -16.83 -8.87
CA THR A 288 19.14 -16.07 -7.71
C THR A 288 18.11 -16.87 -6.91
N ALA A 289 17.12 -17.48 -7.57
CA ALA A 289 16.17 -18.37 -6.92
C ALA A 289 16.88 -19.55 -6.23
N LYS A 290 17.90 -20.14 -6.86
CA LYS A 290 18.75 -21.16 -6.24
C LYS A 290 19.46 -20.64 -4.99
N LYS A 291 20.07 -19.46 -5.03
CA LYS A 291 20.77 -18.86 -3.88
C LYS A 291 19.84 -18.72 -2.68
N VAL A 292 18.63 -18.22 -2.92
CA VAL A 292 17.60 -18.11 -1.89
C VAL A 292 17.20 -19.48 -1.35
N ARG A 293 16.90 -20.44 -2.23
CA ARG A 293 16.54 -21.81 -1.85
C ARG A 293 17.62 -22.48 -0.99
N ASP A 294 18.87 -22.38 -1.41
CA ASP A 294 20.00 -23.00 -0.70
C ASP A 294 20.18 -22.39 0.70
N HIS A 295 19.99 -21.07 0.84
CA HIS A 295 20.02 -20.39 2.14
C HIS A 295 18.85 -20.84 3.03
N CYS A 296 17.64 -21.01 2.49
CA CYS A 296 16.50 -21.55 3.24
C CYS A 296 16.73 -22.98 3.78
N ILE A 297 17.61 -23.79 3.17
CA ILE A 297 17.89 -25.15 3.63
C ILE A 297 18.76 -25.15 4.89
N VAL A 298 19.67 -24.18 5.02
CA VAL A 298 20.70 -24.18 6.08
C VAL A 298 20.45 -23.17 7.19
N ASP A 299 19.57 -22.19 6.98
CA ASP A 299 19.27 -21.13 7.94
C ASP A 299 17.76 -21.09 8.22
N ALA A 300 17.36 -21.66 9.36
CA ALA A 300 15.97 -21.71 9.78
C ALA A 300 15.37 -20.31 10.05
N LYS A 301 16.19 -19.32 10.48
CA LYS A 301 15.73 -17.96 10.74
C LYS A 301 15.46 -17.23 9.42
N TYR A 302 16.37 -17.36 8.45
CA TYR A 302 16.17 -16.83 7.11
C TYR A 302 14.98 -17.51 6.41
N ALA A 303 14.91 -18.85 6.48
CA ALA A 303 13.79 -19.61 5.93
C ALA A 303 12.46 -19.16 6.55
N ASN A 304 12.43 -18.87 7.85
CA ASN A 304 11.26 -18.27 8.47
C ASN A 304 11.02 -16.86 7.90
N ALA A 305 11.97 -15.95 7.89
CA ALA A 305 11.74 -14.58 7.40
C ALA A 305 11.24 -14.51 5.94
N ILE A 306 11.81 -15.31 5.03
CA ILE A 306 11.55 -15.22 3.59
C ILE A 306 10.35 -16.03 3.10
N ARG A 307 9.95 -17.09 3.82
CA ARG A 307 8.77 -17.90 3.47
C ARG A 307 7.47 -17.09 3.51
N TRP A 308 7.56 -15.83 3.92
CA TRP A 308 6.46 -15.09 4.49
C TRP A 308 6.47 -13.58 4.14
N GLN A 309 6.68 -13.19 2.88
CA GLN A 309 6.46 -11.78 2.46
C GLN A 309 5.40 -11.69 1.36
N PRO A 310 4.12 -12.01 1.64
CA PRO A 310 3.09 -12.12 0.60
C PRO A 310 2.55 -10.73 0.26
N ALA A 311 2.99 -9.72 1.02
CA ALA A 311 2.42 -8.43 1.04
C ALA A 311 3.17 -7.63 0.00
N PHE A 312 2.43 -6.79 -0.67
CA PHE A 312 3.01 -5.84 -1.58
C PHE A 312 2.15 -4.59 -1.50
N LYS A 313 2.80 -3.49 -1.80
CA LYS A 313 2.20 -2.17 -1.76
C LYS A 313 2.37 -1.55 -3.12
N GLN A 314 1.27 -1.07 -3.66
CA GLN A 314 1.26 -0.30 -4.89
C GLN A 314 0.83 1.12 -4.52
N LEU A 315 1.64 2.11 -4.91
CA LEU A 315 1.45 3.50 -4.53
C LEU A 315 1.21 4.37 -5.75
N ILE A 316 0.47 5.45 -5.53
CA ILE A 316 0.50 6.68 -6.29
C ILE A 316 1.05 7.76 -5.35
N TYR A 317 2.14 8.43 -5.71
CA TYR A 317 2.68 9.54 -4.90
C TYR A 317 3.11 10.69 -5.78
N ARG A 318 3.24 11.89 -5.19
CA ARG A 318 3.72 13.07 -5.91
C ARG A 318 5.19 13.30 -5.62
N ASN A 319 6.01 13.44 -6.67
CA ASN A 319 7.42 13.75 -6.54
C ASN A 319 7.69 15.25 -6.30
N ASP A 320 8.96 15.64 -6.16
CA ASP A 320 9.33 17.05 -5.89
C ASP A 320 9.02 18.00 -7.06
N GLU A 321 8.91 17.50 -8.29
CA GLU A 321 8.52 18.30 -9.47
C GLU A 321 6.99 18.39 -9.66
N GLY A 322 6.22 17.76 -8.76
CA GLY A 322 4.76 17.72 -8.85
C GLY A 322 4.20 16.63 -9.78
N LYS A 323 5.05 15.78 -10.36
CA LYS A 323 4.64 14.62 -11.16
C LYS A 323 4.02 13.55 -10.27
N LEU A 324 2.99 12.88 -10.76
CA LEU A 324 2.43 11.71 -10.08
C LEU A 324 3.16 10.45 -10.57
N ILE A 325 3.59 9.62 -9.62
CA ILE A 325 4.38 8.42 -9.85
C ILE A 325 3.66 7.21 -9.28
N VAL A 326 3.57 6.14 -10.07
CA VAL A 326 3.16 4.81 -9.62
C VAL A 326 4.40 3.99 -9.30
N THR A 327 4.39 3.26 -8.18
CA THR A 327 5.42 2.26 -7.85
C THR A 327 4.79 1.05 -7.20
N ILE A 328 5.44 -0.11 -7.31
CA ILE A 328 5.05 -1.32 -6.59
C ILE A 328 6.27 -1.96 -5.93
N SER A 329 6.12 -2.43 -4.69
CA SER A 329 7.17 -3.15 -3.97
C SER A 329 6.61 -4.33 -3.21
N GLN A 330 7.44 -5.38 -3.10
CA GLN A 330 7.27 -6.40 -2.08
C GLN A 330 7.39 -5.74 -0.70
N ASN A 331 6.57 -6.19 0.25
CA ASN A 331 6.54 -5.65 1.59
C ASN A 331 6.41 -6.75 2.64
N SER A 332 6.82 -6.42 3.87
CA SER A 332 6.63 -7.25 5.05
C SER A 332 5.25 -6.98 5.68
N ILE A 333 4.63 -7.99 6.28
CA ILE A 333 3.39 -7.79 7.04
C ILE A 333 3.72 -6.96 8.28
N GLY A 334 2.97 -5.88 8.51
CA GLY A 334 3.12 -4.99 9.68
C GLY A 334 3.89 -3.69 9.42
N ASN A 335 4.59 -3.60 8.30
CA ASN A 335 5.32 -2.42 7.86
C ASN A 335 4.37 -1.37 7.25
N ALA A 336 4.52 -0.10 7.61
CA ALA A 336 3.64 0.99 7.16
C ALA A 336 3.89 1.38 5.70
N ILE A 337 2.83 1.73 4.97
CA ILE A 337 2.92 2.06 3.53
C ILE A 337 3.86 3.24 3.22
N THR A 338 4.03 4.10 4.21
CA THR A 338 4.85 5.32 4.21
C THR A 338 6.35 5.05 4.13
N GLU A 339 6.79 3.86 4.52
CA GLU A 339 8.21 3.48 4.56
C GLU A 339 8.83 3.37 3.16
N LEU A 340 8.00 3.06 2.15
CA LEU A 340 8.42 3.08 0.74
C LEU A 340 8.87 4.48 0.27
N LEU A 341 8.37 5.53 0.92
CA LEU A 341 8.78 6.92 0.69
C LEU A 341 9.75 7.43 1.76
N GLY A 342 10.31 6.52 2.58
CA GLY A 342 11.31 6.83 3.59
C GLY A 342 10.75 7.53 4.82
N VAL A 343 9.47 7.35 5.14
CA VAL A 343 8.84 7.91 6.35
C VAL A 343 8.50 6.79 7.33
N VAL A 344 9.28 6.72 8.41
CA VAL A 344 9.07 5.83 9.56
C VAL A 344 8.17 6.54 10.56
N VAL A 345 7.02 5.95 10.86
CA VAL A 345 6.05 6.54 11.79
C VAL A 345 6.05 5.79 13.12
N ASN A 346 6.37 6.51 14.19
CA ASN A 346 6.14 6.09 15.56
C ASN A 346 4.78 6.63 16.02
N ARG A 347 3.94 5.77 16.59
CA ARG A 347 2.63 6.16 17.13
C ARG A 347 2.69 6.20 18.64
N VAL A 348 2.21 7.29 19.23
CA VAL A 348 2.19 7.47 20.69
C VAL A 348 0.77 7.78 21.15
N ALA A 349 0.33 7.09 22.20
CA ALA A 349 -0.94 7.36 22.85
C ALA A 349 -0.86 8.71 23.57
N ASP A 350 -1.39 9.75 22.93
CA ASP A 350 -1.36 11.14 23.39
C ASP A 350 -2.63 11.85 22.91
N ALA A 351 -3.69 11.73 23.72
CA ALA A 351 -4.99 12.31 23.40
C ALA A 351 -4.93 13.84 23.31
N GLU A 352 -4.22 14.51 24.23
CA GLU A 352 -4.10 15.97 24.24
C GLU A 352 -3.33 16.48 23.01
N GLY A 353 -2.31 15.76 22.57
CA GLY A 353 -1.57 16.06 21.34
C GLY A 353 -2.43 15.88 20.09
N TYR A 354 -3.21 14.80 20.04
CA TYR A 354 -4.11 14.50 18.93
C TYR A 354 -5.27 15.50 18.81
N GLU A 355 -5.88 15.89 19.93
CA GLU A 355 -7.01 16.85 19.98
C GLU A 355 -6.68 18.22 19.39
N LYS A 356 -5.41 18.61 19.38
CA LYS A 356 -4.96 19.86 18.75
C LYS A 356 -5.02 19.82 17.22
N ARG A 357 -4.97 18.63 16.62
CA ARG A 357 -4.95 18.41 15.16
C ARG A 357 -6.28 17.85 14.64
N GLU A 358 -6.99 17.10 15.48
CA GLU A 358 -8.23 16.41 15.14
C GLU A 358 -9.27 17.30 14.44
N PRO A 359 -9.59 18.53 14.88
CA PRO A 359 -10.65 19.33 14.24
C PRO A 359 -10.40 19.60 12.75
N ARG A 360 -9.17 19.96 12.38
CA ARG A 360 -8.80 20.26 10.99
C ARG A 360 -8.71 19.00 10.14
N LEU A 361 -8.26 17.89 10.74
CA LEU A 361 -8.30 16.58 10.09
C LEU A 361 -9.75 16.20 9.77
N ILE A 362 -10.66 16.30 10.74
CA ILE A 362 -12.07 15.97 10.55
C ILE A 362 -12.72 16.88 9.50
N GLU A 363 -12.52 18.19 9.57
CA GLU A 363 -13.05 19.14 8.56
C GLU A 363 -12.70 18.70 7.13
N ARG A 364 -11.43 18.32 6.89
CA ARG A 364 -10.97 17.85 5.58
C ARG A 364 -11.60 16.53 5.17
N LEU A 365 -11.78 15.60 6.11
CA LEU A 365 -12.37 14.29 5.85
C LEU A 365 -13.88 14.38 5.58
N LEU A 366 -14.58 15.29 6.26
CA LEU A 366 -16.00 15.56 6.00
C LEU A 366 -16.21 16.25 4.65
N GLU A 367 -15.30 17.14 4.24
CA GLU A 367 -15.33 17.71 2.88
C GLU A 367 -15.14 16.63 1.80
N VAL A 368 -14.23 15.68 2.02
CA VAL A 368 -14.10 14.51 1.13
C VAL A 368 -15.37 13.68 1.10
N ARG A 369 -15.97 13.40 2.28
CA ARG A 369 -17.25 12.69 2.38
C ARG A 369 -18.32 13.38 1.53
N ARG A 370 -18.48 14.70 1.66
CA ARG A 370 -19.45 15.48 0.89
C ARG A 370 -19.24 15.34 -0.62
N ARG A 371 -18.00 15.44 -1.11
CA ARG A 371 -17.69 15.27 -2.55
C ARG A 371 -18.01 13.88 -3.07
N LEU A 372 -17.83 12.85 -2.24
CA LEU A 372 -18.17 11.47 -2.60
C LEU A 372 -19.70 11.26 -2.64
N ILE A 373 -20.45 11.84 -1.70
CA ILE A 373 -21.92 11.83 -1.70
C ILE A 373 -22.45 12.55 -2.95
N GLU A 374 -21.94 13.74 -3.25
CA GLU A 374 -22.32 14.52 -4.44
C GLU A 374 -22.02 13.78 -5.76
N ALA A 375 -21.03 12.88 -5.74
CA ALA A 375 -20.66 12.03 -6.88
C ALA A 375 -21.45 10.72 -6.95
N ASP A 376 -22.44 10.50 -6.08
CA ASP A 376 -23.24 9.26 -6.01
C ASP A 376 -22.35 8.02 -5.80
N LEU A 377 -21.53 8.06 -4.74
CA LEU A 377 -20.59 6.98 -4.38
C LEU A 377 -20.83 6.36 -3.01
N GLY A 378 -21.91 6.77 -2.32
CA GLY A 378 -22.33 6.23 -1.04
C GLY A 378 -22.99 7.28 -0.15
N ASP A 379 -23.38 6.82 1.03
CA ASP A 379 -24.08 7.61 2.04
C ASP A 379 -23.15 7.93 3.22
N GLY A 380 -23.36 9.10 3.81
CA GLY A 380 -22.63 9.52 5.00
C GLY A 380 -22.88 8.58 6.18
N ILE A 381 -21.86 8.41 7.02
CA ILE A 381 -21.98 7.72 8.31
C ILE A 381 -21.95 8.76 9.42
N ALA A 382 -23.02 8.82 10.21
CA ALA A 382 -23.06 9.58 11.46
C ALA A 382 -22.31 8.85 12.58
N THR A 383 -21.64 9.61 13.42
CA THR A 383 -20.97 9.11 14.64
C THR A 383 -21.25 10.06 15.80
N ASP A 384 -20.78 9.72 17.00
CA ASP A 384 -20.84 10.64 18.15
C ASP A 384 -20.00 11.91 17.93
N TYR A 385 -19.08 11.91 16.96
CA TYR A 385 -18.15 12.99 16.68
C TYR A 385 -18.56 13.87 15.49
N TRP A 386 -19.37 13.37 14.55
CA TRP A 386 -19.86 14.13 13.40
C TRP A 386 -21.26 13.67 12.97
N PRO A 387 -22.11 14.62 12.50
CA PRO A 387 -23.48 14.31 12.17
C PRO A 387 -23.62 13.49 10.88
N ASP A 388 -24.82 12.96 10.70
CA ASP A 388 -25.36 12.57 9.39
C ASP A 388 -25.50 13.85 8.57
N GLU A 389 -24.84 13.94 7.41
CA GLU A 389 -24.91 15.10 6.50
C GLU A 389 -25.73 14.78 5.26
#